data_AF-A0A7H2V6R7-F1
#
_entry.id   AF-A0A7H2V6R7-F1
#
_cell.length_a   1.000
_cell.length_b   1.000
_cell.length_c   1.000
_cell.angle_alpha   90.00
_cell.angle_beta   90.00
_cell.angle_gamma   90.00
#
_symmetry.space_group_name_H-M   'P 1'
#
loop_
_entity.id
_entity.type
_entity.pdbx_description
1 polymer ?
#
loop_
_entity_poly.entity_id
_entity_poly.type
_entity_poly.pdbx_seq_one_letter_code
_entity_poly.pdbx_strand_id
1 'polypeptide(L)'
;MINPKYLLKTTTFKGYEVNPHYSLRKNSLETIHSSMIWSLKNILKPRAMHITIGLTDKDTFSIEKFNRRLKAKFKDEGLVHLYSFELSENDNHHLHCMFIYNAEVHRSYYTVYKMIYECAMLDGVRKEEVIRERTS
;
A
#
# COMPACT_ATOMS: atom_id res chain seq x y z
N MET A 1 16.35 -16.83 -1.14
CA MET A 1 15.35 -17.93 -1.20
C MET A 1 14.50 -17.92 0.06
N ILE A 2 13.17 -18.06 -0.06
CA ILE A 2 12.24 -18.13 1.09
C ILE A 2 12.17 -19.57 1.58
N ASN A 3 12.32 -19.82 2.89
CA ASN A 3 12.21 -21.17 3.43
C ASN A 3 10.76 -21.70 3.27
N PRO A 4 10.54 -22.85 2.61
CA PRO A 4 9.20 -23.38 2.29
C PRO A 4 8.27 -23.57 3.49
N LYS A 5 8.81 -23.71 4.71
CA LYS A 5 8.01 -23.85 5.93
C LYS A 5 7.18 -22.61 6.29
N TYR A 6 7.53 -21.45 5.74
CA TYR A 6 6.82 -20.19 5.99
C TYR A 6 5.74 -19.88 4.95
N LEU A 7 5.64 -20.69 3.89
CA LEU A 7 4.64 -20.54 2.85
C LEU A 7 3.31 -21.15 3.27
N LEU A 8 2.22 -20.48 2.90
CA LEU A 8 0.88 -21.01 3.02
C LEU A 8 0.70 -22.11 1.95
N LYS A 9 0.24 -23.29 2.37
CA LYS A 9 0.00 -24.45 1.49
C LYS A 9 -1.48 -24.74 1.23
N THR A 10 -2.37 -23.90 1.76
CA THR A 10 -3.83 -24.07 1.70
C THR A 10 -4.43 -23.03 0.75
N THR A 11 -5.53 -23.38 0.10
CA THR A 11 -6.35 -22.48 -0.74
C THR A 11 -7.25 -21.57 0.08
N THR A 12 -7.27 -21.72 1.41
CA THR A 12 -8.05 -20.88 2.32
C THR A 12 -7.24 -20.41 3.53
N PHE A 13 -7.55 -19.21 4.04
CA PHE A 13 -6.97 -18.65 5.27
C PHE A 13 -8.09 -18.00 6.10
N LYS A 14 -8.32 -18.49 7.33
CA LYS A 14 -9.38 -17.99 8.24
C LYS A 14 -10.78 -17.92 7.60
N GLY A 15 -11.08 -18.86 6.69
CA GLY A 15 -12.36 -18.92 5.96
C GLY A 15 -12.41 -18.09 4.68
N TYR A 16 -11.35 -17.34 4.35
CA TYR A 16 -11.24 -16.60 3.09
C TYR A 16 -10.48 -17.41 2.04
N GLU A 17 -10.92 -17.35 0.79
CA GLU A 17 -10.20 -17.92 -0.34
C GLU A 17 -8.87 -17.20 -0.57
N VAL A 18 -7.85 -17.96 -0.93
CA VAL A 18 -6.51 -17.48 -1.22
C VAL A 18 -6.16 -17.88 -2.64
N ASN A 19 -5.72 -16.92 -3.44
CA ASN A 19 -5.36 -17.17 -4.83
C ASN A 19 -4.18 -18.17 -4.88
N PRO A 20 -4.37 -19.35 -5.52
CA PRO A 20 -3.38 -20.42 -5.51
C PRO A 20 -2.14 -20.11 -6.37
N HIS A 21 -2.19 -19.08 -7.22
CA HIS A 21 -1.09 -18.68 -8.09
C HIS A 21 0.00 -17.87 -7.38
N TYR A 22 -0.21 -17.49 -6.11
CA TYR A 22 0.76 -16.70 -5.35
C TYR A 22 1.40 -17.49 -4.21
N SER A 23 2.73 -17.37 -4.09
CA SER A 23 3.47 -17.88 -2.92
C SER A 23 3.35 -16.89 -1.76
N LEU A 24 2.39 -17.11 -0.87
CA LEU A 24 2.13 -16.23 0.27
C LEU A 24 2.78 -16.74 1.56
N ARG A 25 3.41 -15.85 2.32
CA ARG A 25 3.89 -16.18 3.66
C ARG A 25 2.74 -16.13 4.66
N LYS A 26 2.61 -17.14 5.52
CA LYS A 26 1.55 -17.18 6.56
C LYS A 26 1.55 -15.92 7.42
N ASN A 27 2.72 -15.46 7.84
CA ASN A 27 2.86 -14.25 8.67
C ASN A 27 2.36 -12.98 7.97
N SER A 28 2.51 -12.89 6.64
CA SER A 28 2.00 -11.76 5.86
C SER A 28 0.47 -11.73 5.90
N LEU A 29 -0.19 -12.89 5.75
CA LEU A 29 -1.65 -12.99 5.85
C LEU A 29 -2.17 -12.70 7.26
N GLU A 30 -1.51 -13.19 8.30
CA GLU A 30 -1.84 -12.84 9.69
C GLU A 30 -1.72 -11.34 9.95
N THR A 31 -0.69 -10.69 9.36
CA THR A 31 -0.50 -9.23 9.46
C THR A 31 -1.63 -8.48 8.75
N ILE A 32 -1.96 -8.88 7.52
CA ILE A 32 -3.07 -8.29 6.76
C ILE A 32 -4.38 -8.44 7.53
N HIS A 33 -4.70 -9.66 7.96
CA HIS A 33 -5.94 -9.96 8.68
C HIS A 33 -6.05 -9.16 9.99
N SER A 34 -4.99 -9.14 10.80
CA SER A 34 -4.95 -8.35 12.04
C SER A 34 -5.15 -6.85 11.77
N SER A 35 -4.54 -6.34 10.70
CA SER A 35 -4.67 -4.93 10.29
C SER A 35 -6.10 -4.58 9.86
N MET A 36 -6.77 -5.47 9.13
CA MET A 36 -8.17 -5.30 8.74
C MET A 36 -9.11 -5.31 9.94
N ILE A 37 -8.95 -6.28 10.85
CA ILE A 37 -9.77 -6.37 12.07
C ILE A 37 -9.57 -5.15 12.97
N TRP A 38 -8.32 -4.70 13.13
CA TRP A 38 -8.04 -3.48 13.89
C TRP A 38 -8.75 -2.27 13.27
N SER A 39 -8.69 -2.14 11.94
CA SER A 39 -9.33 -1.02 11.22
C SER A 39 -10.84 -0.99 11.44
N LEU A 40 -11.51 -2.14 11.33
CA LEU A 40 -12.97 -2.24 11.57
C LEU A 40 -13.37 -1.88 13.00
N LYS A 41 -12.48 -2.09 13.98
CA LYS A 41 -12.74 -1.80 15.39
C LYS A 41 -12.44 -0.36 15.79
N ASN A 42 -11.44 0.27 15.16
CA ASN A 42 -10.88 1.54 15.63
C ASN A 42 -11.16 2.71 14.69
N ILE A 43 -11.57 2.45 13.44
CA ILE A 43 -11.89 3.49 12.46
C ILE A 43 -13.42 3.55 12.33
N LEU A 44 -14.01 4.71 12.59
CA LEU A 44 -15.48 4.89 12.58
C LEU A 44 -16.11 4.57 11.22
N LYS A 45 -15.45 4.99 10.13
CA LYS A 45 -15.92 4.77 8.76
C LYS A 45 -14.77 4.32 7.87
N PRO A 46 -14.31 3.06 8.00
CA PRO A 46 -13.13 2.60 7.30
C PRO A 46 -13.40 2.50 5.80
N ARG A 47 -12.53 3.10 4.99
CA ARG A 47 -12.52 2.94 3.53
C ARG A 47 -11.16 2.49 3.05
N ALA A 48 -11.16 1.51 2.16
CA ALA A 48 -9.95 1.05 1.49
C ALA A 48 -9.67 1.89 0.24
N MET A 49 -8.38 2.14 0.00
CA MET A 49 -7.85 2.81 -1.18
C MET A 49 -6.64 2.03 -1.65
N HIS A 50 -6.60 1.69 -2.93
CA HIS A 50 -5.42 1.11 -3.56
C HIS A 50 -4.71 2.19 -4.39
N ILE A 51 -3.39 2.29 -4.23
CA ILE A 51 -2.53 3.18 -5.01
C ILE A 51 -1.34 2.37 -5.49
N THR A 52 -0.99 2.55 -6.76
CA THR A 52 0.27 2.08 -7.32
C THR A 52 1.22 3.27 -7.49
N ILE A 53 2.42 3.14 -6.93
CA ILE A 53 3.49 4.14 -7.05
C ILE A 53 4.56 3.56 -7.97
N GLY A 54 4.78 4.20 -9.12
CA GLY A 54 5.87 3.84 -10.02
C GLY A 54 7.22 4.24 -9.43
N LEU A 55 8.17 3.31 -9.42
CA LEU A 55 9.53 3.54 -8.95
C LEU A 55 10.51 3.52 -10.13
N THR A 56 11.48 4.42 -10.12
CA THR A 56 12.59 4.38 -11.09
C THR A 56 13.46 3.15 -10.85
N ASP A 57 13.70 2.86 -9.57
CA ASP A 57 14.37 1.66 -9.07
C ASP A 57 13.89 1.41 -7.62
N LYS A 58 13.68 0.15 -7.24
CA LYS A 58 13.25 -0.21 -5.87
C LYS A 58 14.33 0.10 -4.83
N ASP A 59 15.61 0.01 -5.19
CA ASP A 59 16.71 0.08 -4.22
C ASP A 59 16.97 1.52 -3.77
N THR A 60 16.52 2.50 -4.55
CA THR A 60 16.54 3.93 -4.20
C THR A 60 15.36 4.34 -3.32
N PHE A 61 14.22 3.65 -3.39
CA PHE A 61 13.03 4.02 -2.62
C PHE A 61 13.11 3.55 -1.16
N SER A 62 13.06 4.50 -0.23
CA SER A 62 13.06 4.18 1.21
C SER A 62 11.65 3.98 1.76
N ILE A 63 11.24 2.72 1.90
CA ILE A 63 9.97 2.34 2.54
C ILE A 63 9.87 2.84 3.99
N GLU A 64 10.99 2.90 4.70
CA GLU A 64 11.04 3.41 6.07
C GLU A 64 10.72 4.91 6.12
N LYS A 65 11.34 5.72 5.24
CA LYS A 65 11.03 7.15 5.13
C LYS A 65 9.57 7.36 4.74
N PHE A 66 9.03 6.55 3.83
CA PHE A 66 7.64 6.62 3.43
C PHE A 66 6.70 6.34 4.60
N ASN A 67 6.92 5.23 5.33
CA ASN A 67 6.17 4.87 6.53
C ASN A 67 6.22 5.96 7.60
N ARG A 68 7.38 6.59 7.81
CA ARG A 68 7.54 7.69 8.76
C ARG A 68 6.71 8.92 8.35
N ARG A 69 6.74 9.29 7.07
CA ARG A 69 5.93 10.41 6.54
C ARG A 69 4.44 10.15 6.67
N LEU A 70 3.98 8.94 6.34
CA LEU A 70 2.59 8.52 6.53
C LEU A 70 2.18 8.62 8.00
N LYS A 71 2.96 8.05 8.92
CA LYS A 71 2.68 8.11 10.36
C LYS A 71 2.62 9.55 10.88
N ALA A 72 3.48 10.44 10.37
CA ALA A 72 3.46 11.85 10.75
C ALA A 72 2.24 12.58 10.18
N LYS A 73 1.84 12.30 8.93
CA LYS A 73 0.72 12.95 8.26
C LYS A 73 -0.65 12.52 8.81
N PHE A 74 -0.78 11.28 9.27
CA PHE A 74 -2.04 10.68 9.72
C PHE A 74 -2.05 10.31 11.21
N LYS A 75 -1.17 10.93 12.02
CA LYS A 75 -0.79 10.51 13.38
C LYS A 75 -1.97 10.37 14.37
N ASP A 76 -3.08 11.07 14.13
CA ASP A 76 -4.22 11.13 15.05
C ASP A 76 -5.52 10.56 14.47
N GLU A 77 -5.49 10.15 13.20
CA GLU A 77 -6.69 9.82 12.42
C GLU A 77 -6.86 8.32 12.15
N GLY A 78 -5.81 7.55 12.44
CA GLY A 78 -5.76 6.11 12.21
C GLY A 78 -5.64 5.79 10.72
N LEU A 79 -4.40 5.64 10.24
CA LEU A 79 -4.13 5.07 8.92
C LEU A 79 -3.52 3.68 9.10
N VAL A 80 -4.16 2.69 8.50
CA VAL A 80 -3.57 1.37 8.30
C VAL A 80 -3.14 1.28 6.85
N HIS A 81 -1.91 0.84 6.60
CA HIS A 81 -1.43 0.61 5.25
C HIS A 81 -0.70 -0.72 5.13
N LEU A 82 -0.90 -1.35 4.00
CA LEU A 82 -0.31 -2.62 3.59
C LEU A 82 0.34 -2.39 2.25
N TYR A 83 1.52 -2.95 2.02
CA TYR A 83 2.24 -2.74 0.76
C TYR A 83 2.89 -4.02 0.24
N SER A 84 3.00 -4.11 -1.09
CA SER A 84 3.78 -5.09 -1.82
C SER A 84 4.63 -4.39 -2.87
N PHE A 85 5.82 -4.91 -3.11
CA PHE A 85 6.65 -4.51 -4.24
C PHE A 85 6.43 -5.53 -5.36
N GLU A 86 6.12 -5.04 -6.56
CA GLU A 86 5.92 -5.86 -7.75
C GLU A 86 6.86 -5.37 -8.86
N LEU A 87 7.44 -6.32 -9.58
CA LEU A 87 8.15 -6.04 -10.82
C LEU A 87 7.11 -6.12 -11.94
N SER A 88 6.89 -5.01 -12.65
CA SER A 88 6.03 -5.03 -13.83
C SER A 88 6.76 -5.59 -15.04
N GLU A 89 6.00 -5.97 -16.07
CA GLU A 89 6.49 -6.61 -17.30
C GLU A 89 7.55 -5.80 -18.07
N ASN A 90 7.66 -4.49 -17.82
CA ASN A 90 8.61 -3.58 -18.47
C ASN A 90 9.83 -3.26 -17.59
N ASP A 91 10.24 -4.17 -16.69
CA ASP A 91 11.32 -3.96 -15.70
C ASP A 91 11.11 -2.74 -14.77
N ASN A 92 9.88 -2.25 -14.70
CA ASN A 92 9.53 -1.11 -13.87
C ASN A 92 9.08 -1.62 -12.50
N HIS A 93 9.75 -1.18 -11.45
CA HIS A 93 9.38 -1.51 -10.08
C HIS A 93 8.15 -0.69 -9.65
N HIS A 94 7.11 -1.36 -9.17
CA HIS A 94 5.92 -0.73 -8.65
C HIS A 94 5.76 -1.05 -7.16
N LEU A 95 5.39 -0.04 -6.39
CA LEU A 95 4.96 -0.21 -5.02
C LEU A 95 3.43 -0.15 -4.99
N HIS A 96 2.81 -1.31 -4.77
CA HIS A 96 1.36 -1.45 -4.61
C HIS A 96 1.03 -1.27 -3.14
N CYS A 97 0.18 -0.31 -2.82
CA CYS A 97 -0.21 -0.02 -1.45
C CYS A 97 -1.72 -0.04 -1.31
N MET A 98 -2.22 -0.76 -0.30
CA MET A 98 -3.58 -0.63 0.19
C MET A 98 -3.58 0.19 1.47
N PHE A 99 -4.37 1.26 1.48
CA PHE A 99 -4.58 2.15 2.62
C PHE A 99 -6.00 2.01 3.12
N ILE A 100 -6.18 2.00 4.44
CA ILE A 100 -7.48 2.05 5.09
C ILE A 100 -7.51 3.32 5.92
N TYR A 101 -8.40 4.23 5.57
CA TYR A 101 -8.51 5.56 6.17
C TYR A 101 -9.89 5.80 6.77
N ASN A 102 -9.97 6.77 7.69
CA ASN A 102 -11.22 7.21 8.28
C ASN A 102 -11.98 8.16 7.35
N ALA A 103 -13.01 7.67 6.67
CA ALA A 103 -13.82 8.47 5.76
C ALA A 103 -14.78 9.43 6.47
N GLU A 104 -14.91 9.35 7.80
CA GLU A 104 -15.62 10.37 8.56
C GLU A 104 -14.80 11.67 8.62
N VAL A 105 -13.48 11.55 8.80
CA VAL A 105 -12.53 12.67 8.86
C VAL A 105 -12.11 13.12 7.46
N HIS A 106 -11.76 12.16 6.60
CA HIS A 106 -11.36 12.43 5.23
C HIS A 106 -12.43 11.97 4.22
N ARG A 107 -13.46 12.80 4.04
CA ARG A 107 -14.58 12.47 3.15
C ARG A 107 -14.18 12.34 1.67
N SER A 108 -13.14 13.08 1.26
CA SER A 108 -12.68 13.12 -0.13
C SER A 108 -11.54 12.13 -0.37
N TYR A 109 -11.82 11.12 -1.20
CA TYR A 109 -10.82 10.16 -1.68
C TYR A 109 -9.61 10.89 -2.30
N TYR A 110 -9.85 11.89 -3.13
CA TYR A 110 -8.79 12.63 -3.81
C TYR A 110 -7.87 13.40 -2.85
N THR A 111 -8.41 13.87 -1.73
CA THR A 111 -7.62 14.53 -0.69
C THR A 111 -6.65 13.56 -0.03
N VAL A 112 -7.14 12.38 0.36
CA VAL A 112 -6.32 11.31 0.93
C VAL A 112 -5.25 10.84 -0.07
N TYR A 113 -5.64 10.68 -1.34
CA TYR A 113 -4.71 10.34 -2.41
C TYR A 113 -3.57 11.36 -2.51
N LYS A 114 -3.86 12.67 -2.54
CA LYS A 114 -2.83 13.71 -2.57
C LYS A 114 -1.90 13.65 -1.36
N MET A 115 -2.44 13.48 -0.16
CA MET A 115 -1.64 13.39 1.06
C MET A 115 -0.68 12.19 1.02
N ILE A 116 -1.14 11.04 0.52
CA ILE A 116 -0.30 9.84 0.34
C ILE A 116 0.75 10.09 -0.74
N TYR A 117 0.37 10.70 -1.86
CA TYR A 117 1.27 11.01 -2.96
C TYR A 117 2.40 11.96 -2.51
N GLU A 118 2.08 13.00 -1.74
CA GLU A 118 3.07 13.87 -1.10
C GLU A 118 4.03 13.09 -0.19
N CYS A 119 3.51 12.11 0.58
CA CYS A 119 4.36 11.26 1.41
C CYS A 119 5.31 10.41 0.56
N ALA A 120 4.83 9.93 -0.59
CA ALA A 120 5.57 9.09 -1.52
C ALA A 120 6.65 9.85 -2.29
N MET A 121 6.62 11.19 -2.36
CA MET A 121 7.63 12.02 -3.04
C MET A 121 9.01 11.95 -2.39
N LEU A 122 9.68 10.83 -2.63
CA LEU A 122 11.01 10.45 -2.17
C LEU A 122 11.88 10.15 -3.39
N ASP A 123 13.18 10.03 -3.15
CA ASP A 123 14.11 9.50 -4.14
C ASP A 123 13.63 8.11 -4.60
N GLY A 124 13.81 7.80 -5.88
CA GLY A 124 13.37 6.54 -6.47
C GLY A 124 11.91 6.51 -6.95
N VAL A 125 11.11 7.56 -6.74
CA VAL A 125 9.74 7.65 -7.28
C VAL A 125 9.72 8.30 -8.66
N ARG A 126 8.97 7.69 -9.60
CA ARG A 126 8.70 8.29 -10.91
C ARG A 126 7.82 9.51 -10.72
N LYS A 127 8.35 10.64 -11.19
CA LYS A 127 7.58 11.88 -11.29
C LYS A 127 6.99 11.88 -12.69
N GLU A 128 5.67 11.77 -12.80
CA GLU A 128 5.02 12.04 -14.07
C GLU A 128 5.26 13.51 -14.41
N GLU A 129 6.00 13.77 -15.49
CA GLU A 129 5.95 15.10 -16.10
C GLU A 129 4.56 15.27 -16.66
N VAL A 130 3.76 16.14 -16.05
CA VAL A 130 2.53 16.60 -16.66
C VAL A 130 2.94 17.42 -17.87
N ILE A 131 3.05 16.79 -19.04
CA ILE A 131 3.17 17.48 -20.31
C ILE A 131 1.83 18.22 -20.50
N ARG A 132 1.78 19.47 -20.04
CA ARG A 132 0.72 20.40 -20.43
C ARG A 132 1.01 20.77 -21.88
N GLU A 133 0.51 19.99 -22.82
CA GLU A 133 0.31 20.50 -24.17
C GLU A 133 -0.65 21.69 -24.06
N ARG A 134 -0.08 22.90 -24.00
CA ARG A 134 -0.79 24.11 -24.36
C ARG A 134 -0.97 24.03 -25.87
N THR A 135 -2.08 23.45 -26.31
CA THR A 135 -2.62 23.75 -27.64
C THR A 135 -3.06 25.21 -27.60
N SER A 136 -2.18 26.05 -28.17
CA SER A 136 -2.44 27.44 -28.57
C SER A 136 -3.56 27.53 -29.60
#